data_AF-M4YJC1-F1
#
_entry.id   AF-M4YJC1-F1
#
_cell.length_a   1.000
_cell.length_b   1.000
_cell.length_c   1.000
_cell.angle_alpha   90.00
_cell.angle_beta   90.00
_cell.angle_gamma   90.00
#
_symmetry.space_group_name_H-M   'P 1'
#
loop_
_entity.id
_entity.type
_entity.pdbx_description
1 polymer ?
#
loop_
_entity_poly.entity_id
_entity_poly.type
_entity_poly.pdbx_seq_one_letter_code
_entity_poly.pdbx_strand_id
1 'polypeptide(L)'
;MGILGNIWDFICDFTQYVWDNPDLVAFLIVAAIGVAGALWVVTDKQPMHSAFYLALVFTTVAVTYFFLETEFLGVIQMLVYVGAITVLFAFCVMLTRKTIMEDEDDE
;
A
#
# COMPACT_ATOMS: atom_id res chain seq x y z
N MET A 1 -16.02 34.06 19.14
CA MET A 1 -15.04 33.49 18.19
C MET A 1 -15.06 31.99 18.42
N GLY A 2 -15.76 31.26 17.55
CA GLY A 2 -16.23 29.90 17.82
C GLY A 2 -15.24 28.82 17.40
N ILE A 3 -15.44 27.62 17.94
CA ILE A 3 -14.68 26.39 17.65
C ILE A 3 -14.57 26.13 16.13
N LEU A 4 -15.60 26.48 15.36
CA LEU A 4 -15.62 26.37 13.90
C LEU A 4 -14.56 27.25 13.20
N GLY A 5 -14.25 28.43 13.77
CA GLY A 5 -13.16 29.28 13.26
C GLY A 5 -11.80 28.64 13.48
N ASN A 6 -11.54 28.13 14.69
CA ASN A 6 -10.28 27.46 15.00
C ASN A 6 -10.04 26.18 14.17
N ILE A 7 -11.10 25.41 13.89
CA ILE A 7 -11.01 24.23 13.01
C ILE A 7 -10.72 24.65 11.57
N TRP A 8 -11.37 25.71 11.11
CA TRP A 8 -11.16 26.22 9.76
C TRP A 8 -9.74 26.74 9.56
N ASP A 9 -9.24 27.52 10.52
CA ASP A 9 -7.88 28.04 10.50
C ASP A 9 -6.85 26.90 10.49
N PHE A 10 -7.05 25.85 11.30
CA PHE A 10 -6.19 24.64 11.27
C PHE A 10 -6.16 23.96 9.90
N ILE A 11 -7.30 23.79 9.24
CA ILE A 11 -7.37 23.14 7.92
C ILE A 11 -6.66 24.01 6.86
N CYS A 12 -6.86 25.33 6.90
CA CYS A 12 -6.17 26.25 6.00
C CYS A 12 -4.65 26.24 6.23
N ASP A 13 -4.20 26.29 7.48
CA ASP A 13 -2.77 26.24 7.85
C ASP A 13 -2.13 24.93 7.40
N PHE A 14 -2.80 23.79 7.65
CA PHE A 14 -2.33 22.48 7.20
C PHE A 14 -2.26 22.41 5.67
N THR A 15 -3.28 22.93 4.98
CA THR A 15 -3.32 22.92 3.51
C THR A 15 -2.20 23.77 2.92
N GLN A 16 -1.95 24.95 3.50
CA GLN A 16 -0.86 25.81 3.06
C GLN A 16 0.51 25.20 3.37
N TYR A 17 0.67 24.59 4.55
CA TYR A 17 1.87 23.85 4.91
C TYR A 17 2.18 22.72 3.91
N VAL A 18 1.16 21.98 3.47
CA VAL A 18 1.33 20.96 2.40
C VAL A 18 1.71 21.62 1.07
N TRP A 19 1.16 22.78 0.74
CA TRP A 19 1.47 23.50 -0.49
C TRP A 19 2.91 24.03 -0.53
N ASP A 20 3.43 24.43 0.63
CA ASP A 20 4.78 24.98 0.77
C ASP A 20 5.86 23.89 0.77
N ASN A 21 5.50 22.62 1.02
CA ASN A 21 6.44 21.50 1.15
C ASN A 21 6.21 20.43 0.07
N PRO A 22 6.96 20.46 -1.05
CA PRO A 22 6.76 19.51 -2.15
C PRO A 22 7.05 18.05 -1.75
N ASP A 23 7.95 17.82 -0.80
CA ASP A 23 8.30 16.48 -0.32
C ASP A 23 7.13 15.80 0.40
N LEU A 24 6.36 16.59 1.16
CA LEU A 24 5.15 16.11 1.85
C LEU A 24 4.04 15.79 0.85
N VAL A 25 3.91 16.57 -0.23
CA VAL A 25 2.96 16.26 -1.31
C VAL A 25 3.31 14.91 -1.95
N ALA A 26 4.58 14.68 -2.27
CA ALA A 26 5.04 13.42 -2.84
C ALA A 26 4.79 12.23 -1.88
N PHE A 27 5.10 12.41 -0.59
CA PHE A 27 4.81 11.42 0.44
C PHE A 27 3.31 11.11 0.56
N LEU A 28 2.45 12.13 0.58
CA LEU A 28 0.99 11.95 0.68
C LEU A 28 0.42 11.21 -0.53
N ILE A 29 0.93 11.47 -1.74
CA ILE A 29 0.53 10.74 -2.94
C ILE A 29 0.90 9.26 -2.81
N VAL A 30 2.14 8.96 -2.42
CA VAL A 30 2.60 7.58 -2.24
C VAL A 30 1.82 6.88 -1.14
N ALA A 31 1.55 7.56 -0.02
CA ALA A 31 0.75 7.04 1.09
C ALA A 31 -0.70 6.75 0.64
N ALA A 32 -1.32 7.64 -0.13
CA ALA A 32 -2.66 7.43 -0.67
C ALA A 32 -2.71 6.23 -1.62
N ILE A 33 -1.72 6.07 -2.50
CA ILE A 33 -1.59 4.90 -3.39
C ILE A 33 -1.43 3.62 -2.56
N GLY A 34 -0.61 3.64 -1.51
CA GLY A 34 -0.42 2.49 -0.61
C GLY A 34 -1.72 2.08 0.10
N VAL A 35 -2.48 3.05 0.62
CA VAL A 35 -3.78 2.79 1.27
C VAL A 35 -4.81 2.26 0.27
N ALA A 36 -4.91 2.86 -0.92
CA ALA A 36 -5.80 2.38 -1.98
C ALA A 36 -5.43 0.95 -2.42
N GLY A 37 -4.13 0.67 -2.57
CA GLY A 37 -3.62 -0.66 -2.84
C GLY A 37 -4.00 -1.67 -1.76
N ALA A 38 -3.84 -1.33 -0.48
CA ALA A 38 -4.20 -2.19 0.64
C ALA A 38 -5.71 -2.50 0.69
N LEU A 39 -6.56 -1.51 0.37
CA LEU A 39 -8.00 -1.72 0.26
C LEU A 39 -8.33 -2.68 -0.89
N TRP A 40 -7.68 -2.54 -2.05
CA TRP A 40 -7.89 -3.46 -3.18
C TRP A 40 -7.40 -4.88 -2.89
N VAL A 41 -6.29 -5.05 -2.18
CA VAL A 41 -5.80 -6.39 -1.76
C VAL A 41 -6.89 -7.19 -1.03
N VAL A 42 -7.60 -6.54 -0.11
CA VAL A 42 -8.60 -7.19 0.76
C VAL A 42 -9.97 -7.30 0.09
N THR A 43 -10.31 -6.35 -0.79
CA THR A 43 -11.64 -6.29 -1.41
C THR A 43 -11.76 -7.21 -2.62
N ASP A 44 -10.65 -7.51 -3.30
CA ASP A 44 -10.68 -8.30 -4.52
C ASP A 44 -10.98 -9.79 -4.25
N LYS A 45 -11.84 -10.37 -5.10
CA LYS A 45 -12.29 -11.77 -5.00
C LYS A 45 -11.34 -12.73 -5.68
N GLN A 46 -10.54 -12.23 -6.62
CA GLN A 46 -9.60 -13.05 -7.38
C GLN A 46 -8.20 -12.92 -6.77
N PRO A 47 -7.69 -13.96 -6.10
CA PRO A 47 -6.43 -13.85 -5.35
C PRO A 47 -5.22 -13.54 -6.23
N MET A 48 -5.29 -13.86 -7.52
CA MET A 48 -4.26 -13.50 -8.49
C MET A 48 -4.11 -11.98 -8.59
N HIS A 49 -5.23 -11.25 -8.64
CA HIS A 49 -5.22 -9.79 -8.67
C HIS A 49 -4.82 -9.21 -7.31
N SER A 50 -5.30 -9.76 -6.20
CA SER A 50 -4.89 -9.38 -4.84
C SER A 50 -3.37 -9.47 -4.65
N ALA A 51 -2.70 -10.48 -5.21
CA ALA A 51 -1.26 -10.62 -5.11
C ALA A 51 -0.49 -9.50 -5.85
N PHE A 52 -0.97 -9.03 -7.01
CA PHE A 52 -0.39 -7.87 -7.70
C PHE A 52 -0.58 -6.58 -6.91
N TYR A 53 -1.75 -6.38 -6.29
CA TYR A 53 -1.98 -5.23 -5.41
C TYR A 53 -1.10 -5.28 -4.16
N LEU A 54 -0.81 -6.47 -3.63
CA LEU A 54 0.10 -6.64 -2.50
C LEU A 54 1.55 -6.25 -2.89
N ALA A 55 2.00 -6.63 -4.09
CA ALA A 55 3.29 -6.19 -4.61
C ALA A 55 3.36 -4.66 -4.69
N LEU A 56 2.29 -4.03 -5.18
CA LEU A 56 2.19 -2.58 -5.27
C LEU A 56 2.28 -1.92 -3.89
N VAL A 57 1.60 -2.47 -2.87
CA VAL A 57 1.71 -1.97 -1.49
C VAL A 57 3.15 -2.06 -0.98
N PHE A 58 3.85 -3.19 -1.15
CA PHE A 58 5.25 -3.28 -0.73
C PHE A 58 6.18 -2.35 -1.51
N THR A 59 5.91 -2.08 -2.78
CA THR A 59 6.64 -1.08 -3.56
C THR A 59 6.42 0.32 -2.99
N THR A 60 5.19 0.69 -2.60
CA THR A 60 4.93 1.99 -1.96
C THR A 60 5.69 2.15 -0.64
N VAL A 61 5.81 1.08 0.15
CA VAL A 61 6.61 1.07 1.38
C VAL A 61 8.11 1.25 1.07
N ALA A 62 8.61 0.61 0.01
CA ALA A 62 10.00 0.81 -0.42
C ALA A 62 10.28 2.25 -0.84
N VAL A 63 9.37 2.85 -1.60
CA VAL A 63 9.43 4.28 -1.99
C VAL A 63 9.45 5.16 -0.74
N THR A 64 8.62 4.88 0.28
CA THR A 64 8.66 5.58 1.56
C THR A 64 10.03 5.49 2.23
N TYR A 65 10.70 4.33 2.22
CA TYR A 65 12.07 4.25 2.79
C TYR A 65 13.09 5.13 2.07
N PHE A 66 12.94 5.36 0.76
CA PHE A 66 13.77 6.33 0.04
C PHE A 66 13.51 7.78 0.48
N PHE A 67 12.25 8.13 0.81
CA PHE A 67 11.93 9.44 1.39
C PHE A 67 12.51 9.64 2.80
N LEU A 68 12.70 8.55 3.57
CA LEU A 68 13.36 8.59 4.87
C LEU A 68 14.90 8.53 4.78
N GLU A 69 15.48 8.72 3.59
CA GLU A 69 16.92 8.61 3.33
C GLU A 69 17.53 7.28 3.81
N THR A 70 16.70 6.23 3.89
CA THR A 70 17.09 4.91 4.40
C THR A 70 17.27 3.94 3.24
N GLU A 71 18.31 4.20 2.45
CA GLU A 71 18.56 3.52 1.16
C GLU A 71 18.70 2.00 1.30
N PHE A 72 19.43 1.54 2.31
CA PHE A 72 19.67 0.12 2.53
C PHE A 72 18.38 -0.66 2.81
N LEU A 73 17.48 -0.11 3.66
CA LEU A 73 16.20 -0.74 3.94
C LEU A 73 15.28 -0.70 2.71
N GLY A 74 15.29 0.39 1.93
CA GLY A 74 14.55 0.50 0.67
C GLY A 74 14.93 -0.58 -0.34
N VAL A 75 16.23 -0.82 -0.52
CA VAL A 75 16.74 -1.87 -1.42
C VAL A 75 16.36 -3.26 -0.90
N ILE A 76 16.52 -3.54 0.40
CA ILE A 76 16.10 -4.82 0.99
C ILE A 76 14.58 -5.03 0.82
N GLN A 77 13.78 -3.99 1.02
CA GLN A 77 12.34 -4.04 0.85
C GLN A 77 11.96 -4.46 -0.57
N MET A 78 12.61 -3.86 -1.58
CA MET A 78 12.40 -4.23 -2.98
C MET A 78 12.84 -5.67 -3.28
N LEU A 79 14.02 -6.09 -2.81
CA LEU A 79 14.56 -7.41 -3.12
C LEU A 79 13.77 -8.54 -2.41
N VAL A 80 13.50 -8.37 -1.12
CA VAL A 80 12.92 -9.43 -0.28
C VAL A 80 11.40 -9.41 -0.34
N TYR A 81 10.75 -8.26 -0.11
CA TYR A 81 9.29 -8.23 0.00
C TYR A 81 8.63 -8.17 -1.38
N VAL A 82 9.02 -7.22 -2.23
CA VAL A 82 8.44 -7.10 -3.58
C VAL A 82 8.87 -8.27 -4.46
N GLY A 83 10.16 -8.65 -4.42
CA GLY A 83 10.70 -9.76 -5.20
C GLY A 83 10.29 -11.14 -4.68
N ALA A 84 10.87 -11.58 -3.56
CA ALA A 84 10.74 -12.97 -3.12
C ALA A 84 9.39 -13.29 -2.45
N ILE A 85 9.01 -12.52 -1.42
CA ILE A 85 7.84 -12.83 -0.58
C ILE A 85 6.55 -12.70 -1.39
N THR A 86 6.40 -11.66 -2.20
CA THR A 86 5.14 -11.48 -2.97
C THR A 86 4.94 -12.57 -4.01
N VAL A 87 6.00 -13.01 -4.68
CA VAL A 87 5.93 -14.12 -5.63
C VAL A 87 5.59 -15.43 -4.90
N LEU A 88 6.25 -15.71 -3.77
CA LEU A 88 5.93 -16.87 -2.94
C LEU A 88 4.48 -16.84 -2.47
N PHE A 89 3.99 -15.68 -2.03
CA PHE A 89 2.61 -15.48 -1.60
C PHE A 89 1.62 -15.69 -2.75
N ALA A 90 1.89 -15.12 -3.93
CA ALA A 90 1.08 -15.31 -5.12
C ALA A 90 0.94 -16.79 -5.48
N PHE A 91 2.05 -17.53 -5.52
CA PHE A 91 2.03 -18.97 -5.77
C PHE A 91 1.29 -19.75 -4.67
N CYS A 92 1.54 -19.45 -3.40
CA CYS A 92 0.91 -20.11 -2.27
C CYS A 92 -0.62 -19.96 -2.32
N VAL A 93 -1.12 -18.73 -2.48
CA VAL A 93 -2.57 -18.49 -2.51
C VAL A 93 -3.22 -19.13 -3.73
N MET A 94 -2.56 -19.14 -4.89
CA MET A 94 -3.06 -19.84 -6.08
C MET A 94 -3.20 -21.36 -5.86
N LEU A 95 -2.22 -21.98 -5.19
CA LEU A 95 -2.27 -23.41 -4.89
C LEU A 95 -3.38 -23.72 -3.89
N THR A 96 -3.48 -22.96 -2.79
CA THR A 96 -4.51 -23.17 -1.77
C THR A 96 -5.93 -23.01 -2.33
N ARG A 97 -6.17 -22.04 -3.23
CA ARG A 97 -7.51 -21.86 -3.83
C ARG A 97 -7.96 -23.07 -4.65
N LYS A 98 -7.06 -23.72 -5.40
CA LYS A 98 -7.44 -24.87 -6.23
C LYS A 98 -7.90 -26.05 -5.38
N THR A 99 -7.21 -26.31 -4.27
CA THR A 99 -7.54 -27.42 -3.37
C THR A 99 -8.93 -27.28 -2.74
N ILE A 100 -9.35 -26.06 -2.36
CA ILE A 100 -10.66 -25.85 -1.71
C ILE A 100 -11.83 -26.02 -2.69
N MET A 101 -11.63 -25.75 -3.99
CA MET A 101 -12.70 -25.86 -4.98
C MET A 101 -12.94 -27.30 -5.47
N GLU A 102 -11.95 -28.19 -5.43
CA GLU A 102 -12.12 -29.60 -5.79
C GLU A 102 -12.98 -30.37 -4.78
N ASP A 103 -12.97 -29.97 -3.49
CA ASP A 103 -13.74 -30.67 -2.44
C ASP A 103 -15.26 -30.38 -2.50
N GLU A 104 -15.73 -29.38 -3.26
CA GLU A 104 -17.16 -29.05 -3.41
C GLU A 104 -17.85 -29.73 -4.61
N ASP A 105 -17.11 -30.21 -5.62
CA ASP A 105 -17.68 -30.83 -6.83
C ASP A 105 -17.90 -32.36 -6.69
N ASP A 106 -17.43 -32.96 -5.58
CA ASP A 106 -17.54 -34.41 -5.29
C ASP A 106 -18.70 -34.79 -4.32
N GLU A 107 -19.56 -33.84 -3.90
CA GLU A 107 -20.84 -34.06 -3.17
C GLU A 107 -22.07 -33.64 -3.98
#